data_AF-A0A2V5QCT6-F1
#
_entry.id   AF-A0A2V5QCT6-F1
#
_cell.length_a   1.000
_cell.length_b   1.000
_cell.length_c   1.000
_cell.angle_alpha   90.00
_cell.angle_beta   90.00
_cell.angle_gamma   90.00
#
_symmetry.space_group_name_H-M   'P 1'
#
loop_
_entity.id
_entity.type
_entity.pdbx_description
1 polymer ?
#
loop_
_entity_poly.entity_id
_entity_poly.type
_entity_poly.pdbx_seq_one_letter_code
_entity_poly.pdbx_strand_id
1 'polypeptide(L)'
;MNRHSVGKRKRLTSKTVKIKSLASKRRTALDDSRGPGQTYPMTAFRVFLPLIAACFLSWETSRAETADALFINGNIYTANDRQPRAEAIAVNGSRIIFVGSNA
;
A
#
# COMPACT_ATOMS: atom_id res chain seq x y z
N MET A 1 -85.27 -14.32 24.90
CA MET A 1 -85.40 -14.80 23.51
C MET A 1 -83.99 -15.05 22.96
N ASN A 2 -83.54 -16.32 22.75
CA ASN A 2 -83.69 -17.17 21.55
C ASN A 2 -82.83 -16.70 20.36
N ARG A 3 -81.94 -17.45 19.67
CA ARG A 3 -81.24 -18.76 19.77
C ARG A 3 -80.30 -18.87 18.53
N HIS A 4 -79.44 -19.89 18.51
CA HIS A 4 -78.76 -20.50 17.34
C HIS A 4 -77.42 -19.89 16.87
N SER A 5 -76.40 -20.64 16.44
CA SER A 5 -76.04 -22.07 16.54
C SER A 5 -74.62 -22.22 15.95
N VAL A 6 -73.73 -22.82 16.74
CA VAL A 6 -72.63 -23.74 16.40
C VAL A 6 -72.20 -23.90 14.92
N GLY A 7 -70.91 -23.65 14.66
CA GLY A 7 -70.01 -24.66 14.07
C GLY A 7 -69.58 -24.50 12.60
N LYS A 8 -68.26 -24.45 12.35
CA LYS A 8 -67.47 -25.52 11.68
C LYS A 8 -66.04 -25.04 11.35
N ARG A 9 -65.04 -25.69 11.97
CA ARG A 9 -63.63 -25.66 11.53
C ARG A 9 -63.53 -26.37 10.19
N LYS A 10 -62.78 -25.84 9.22
CA LYS A 10 -62.16 -26.64 8.15
C LYS A 10 -60.77 -26.10 7.81
N ARG A 11 -59.76 -26.87 8.21
CA ARG A 11 -58.43 -26.90 7.57
C ARG A 11 -58.61 -27.10 6.07
N LEU A 12 -57.87 -26.36 5.26
CA LEU A 12 -57.56 -26.73 3.88
C LEU A 12 -56.07 -26.54 3.63
N THR A 13 -55.41 -27.67 3.45
CA THR A 13 -54.08 -27.81 2.87
C THR A 13 -54.22 -28.19 1.39
N SER A 14 -53.16 -27.89 0.62
CA SER A 14 -52.64 -28.67 -0.51
C SER A 14 -53.08 -28.35 -1.97
N LYS A 15 -52.05 -27.95 -2.76
CA LYS A 15 -51.77 -28.26 -4.20
C LYS A 15 -52.57 -27.46 -5.26
N THR A 16 -52.09 -27.09 -6.46
CA THR A 16 -50.82 -27.21 -7.22
C THR A 16 -51.01 -26.48 -8.57
N VAL A 17 -50.06 -25.61 -8.96
CA VAL A 17 -49.48 -25.37 -10.32
C VAL A 17 -50.41 -25.00 -11.50
N LYS A 18 -50.15 -23.87 -12.20
CA LYS A 18 -49.37 -23.79 -13.47
C LYS A 18 -49.54 -22.46 -14.24
N ILE A 19 -48.41 -21.75 -14.38
CA ILE A 19 -47.84 -21.10 -15.58
C ILE A 19 -48.76 -20.28 -16.52
N LYS A 20 -48.41 -18.99 -16.64
CA LYS A 20 -48.59 -18.07 -17.79
C LYS A 20 -47.91 -16.76 -17.33
N SER A 21 -47.26 -15.90 -18.10
CA SER A 21 -46.82 -15.81 -19.49
C SER A 21 -46.31 -14.37 -19.63
N LEU A 22 -45.54 -14.09 -20.69
CA LEU A 22 -45.34 -12.77 -21.29
C LEU A 22 -44.22 -11.87 -20.74
N ALA A 23 -43.10 -12.00 -21.44
CA ALA A 23 -42.25 -10.91 -21.90
C ALA A 23 -42.92 -9.51 -21.86
N SER A 24 -42.39 -8.63 -21.01
CA SER A 24 -42.47 -7.17 -21.17
C SER A 24 -41.10 -6.60 -20.79
N LYS A 25 -40.20 -6.46 -21.76
CA LYS A 25 -39.95 -5.19 -22.46
C LYS A 25 -39.17 -4.20 -21.58
N ARG A 26 -37.84 -4.29 -21.73
CA ARG A 26 -36.91 -3.16 -21.97
C ARG A 26 -37.26 -1.82 -21.30
N ARG A 27 -36.49 -1.42 -20.28
CA ARG A 27 -35.45 -0.36 -20.32
C ARG A 27 -35.14 0.20 -18.93
N THR A 28 -33.84 0.39 -18.71
CA THR A 28 -33.19 1.45 -17.91
C THR A 28 -33.49 1.49 -16.41
N ALA A 29 -32.66 0.80 -15.63
CA ALA A 29 -32.16 1.39 -14.40
C ALA A 29 -30.72 0.89 -14.19
N LEU A 30 -29.78 1.86 -14.30
CA LEU A 30 -28.50 1.98 -13.59
C LEU A 30 -27.72 0.68 -13.37
N ASP A 31 -26.67 0.41 -14.15
CA ASP A 31 -25.32 0.90 -13.84
C ASP A 31 -25.10 1.19 -12.34
N ASP A 32 -24.69 0.17 -11.58
CA ASP A 32 -23.67 0.38 -10.56
C ASP A 32 -22.83 -0.89 -10.43
N SER A 33 -21.65 -0.79 -11.03
CA SER A 33 -20.57 -1.77 -10.95
C SER A 33 -19.93 -1.70 -9.56
N ARG A 34 -19.80 -2.83 -8.84
CA ARG A 34 -18.71 -3.07 -7.86
C ARG A 34 -18.64 -4.54 -7.41
N GLY A 35 -17.93 -5.34 -8.21
CA GLY A 35 -16.89 -6.30 -7.78
C GLY A 35 -17.23 -7.51 -6.88
N PRO A 36 -16.85 -8.75 -7.27
CA PRO A 36 -17.05 -9.96 -6.47
C PRO A 36 -16.12 -10.07 -5.27
N GLY A 37 -16.61 -10.79 -4.24
CA GLY A 37 -15.95 -11.04 -2.97
C GLY A 37 -14.56 -11.67 -3.07
N GLN A 38 -13.66 -11.08 -2.28
CA GLN A 38 -12.37 -11.51 -1.79
C GLN A 38 -12.02 -13.00 -1.97
N THR A 39 -11.03 -13.27 -2.81
CA THR A 39 -10.20 -14.48 -2.76
C THR A 39 -8.75 -14.09 -3.08
N TYR A 40 -7.89 -14.02 -2.05
CA TYR A 40 -6.44 -13.93 -2.25
C TYR A 40 -5.62 -14.68 -1.18
N PRO A 41 -5.61 -16.03 -1.12
CA PRO A 41 -4.63 -16.70 -0.30
C PRO A 41 -3.25 -16.88 -0.97
N MET A 42 -3.10 -16.72 -2.30
CA MET A 42 -1.82 -16.99 -2.99
C MET A 42 -1.41 -16.05 -4.14
N THR A 43 -2.02 -14.87 -4.28
CA THR A 43 -1.62 -13.87 -5.30
C THR A 43 -0.88 -12.67 -4.70
N ALA A 44 -1.04 -12.39 -3.40
CA ALA A 44 -0.35 -11.30 -2.71
C ALA A 44 1.19 -11.48 -2.70
N PHE A 45 1.67 -12.73 -2.60
CA PHE A 45 3.11 -13.04 -2.62
C PHE A 45 3.75 -12.82 -4.00
N ARG A 46 2.98 -12.90 -5.08
CA ARG A 46 3.47 -12.72 -6.46
C ARG A 46 3.72 -11.24 -6.82
N VAL A 47 3.15 -10.32 -6.04
CA VAL A 47 3.36 -8.86 -6.18
C VAL A 47 4.40 -8.35 -5.18
N PHE A 48 4.51 -8.98 -4.00
CA PHE A 48 5.53 -8.64 -3.01
C PHE A 48 6.97 -8.96 -3.49
N LEU A 49 7.15 -10.06 -4.22
CA LEU A 49 8.48 -10.47 -4.73
C LEU A 49 9.11 -9.44 -5.71
N PRO A 50 8.40 -8.93 -6.75
CA PRO A 50 8.97 -7.88 -7.59
C PRO A 50 9.09 -6.52 -6.88
N LEU A 51 8.25 -6.23 -5.88
CA LEU A 51 8.31 -4.98 -5.11
C LEU A 51 9.58 -4.90 -4.26
N ILE A 52 9.93 -6.00 -3.58
CA ILE A 52 11.16 -6.10 -2.80
C ILE A 52 12.37 -6.05 -3.75
N ALA A 53 12.33 -6.80 -4.86
CA ALA A 53 13.41 -6.77 -5.86
C ALA A 53 13.63 -5.36 -6.45
N ALA A 54 12.57 -4.62 -6.77
CA ALA A 54 12.67 -3.25 -7.26
C ALA A 54 13.28 -2.29 -6.22
N CYS A 55 13.03 -2.53 -4.93
CA CYS A 55 13.64 -1.78 -3.84
C CYS A 55 15.18 -1.98 -3.80
N PHE A 56 15.66 -3.21 -4.07
CA PHE A 56 17.09 -3.50 -4.16
C PHE A 56 17.76 -2.89 -5.40
N LEU A 57 17.05 -2.79 -6.54
CA LEU A 57 17.57 -2.09 -7.73
C LEU A 57 17.69 -0.57 -7.53
N SER A 58 16.95 -0.02 -6.57
CA SER A 58 16.97 1.42 -6.25
C SER A 58 18.04 1.77 -5.21
N TRP A 59 18.88 0.81 -4.80
CA TRP A 59 20.04 1.10 -3.96
C TRP A 59 21.09 1.82 -4.80
N GLU A 60 20.90 3.12 -4.95
CA GLU A 60 21.91 4.00 -5.53
C GLU A 60 23.16 3.90 -4.68
N THR A 61 24.18 3.23 -5.25
CA THR A 61 25.52 3.23 -4.69
C THR A 61 26.02 4.66 -4.80
N SER A 62 25.90 5.41 -3.70
CA SER A 62 26.53 6.70 -3.55
C SER A 62 28.03 6.48 -3.74
N ARG A 63 28.56 6.95 -4.87
CA ARG A 63 29.98 6.80 -5.19
C ARG A 63 30.76 7.66 -4.21
N ALA A 64 31.45 7.02 -3.26
CA ALA A 64 32.36 7.74 -2.39
C ALA A 64 33.46 8.40 -3.24
N GLU A 65 33.64 9.71 -3.06
CA GLU A 65 34.75 10.43 -3.66
C GLU A 65 36.05 10.02 -2.94
N THR A 66 37.07 9.62 -3.71
CA THR A 66 38.39 9.29 -3.17
C THR A 66 39.17 10.56 -2.91
N ALA A 67 39.79 10.68 -1.74
CA ALA A 67 40.68 11.79 -1.43
C ALA A 67 42.07 11.57 -2.04
N ASP A 68 42.68 12.63 -2.58
CA ASP A 68 44.09 12.62 -2.99
C ASP A 68 45.01 12.82 -1.79
N ALA A 69 44.56 13.60 -0.80
CA ALA A 69 45.29 13.86 0.43
C ALA A 69 44.38 13.76 1.65
N LEU A 70 44.93 13.19 2.72
CA LEU A 70 44.27 13.06 4.02
C LEU A 70 45.14 13.71 5.09
N PHE A 71 44.58 14.69 5.81
CA PHE A 71 45.21 15.32 6.96
C PHE A 71 44.45 14.92 8.21
N ILE A 72 45.14 14.36 9.21
CA ILE A 72 44.56 13.85 10.46
C ILE A 72 45.40 14.34 11.64
N ASN A 73 44.84 14.26 12.85
CA ASN A 73 45.46 14.78 14.07
C ASN A 73 45.89 16.26 13.97
N GLY A 74 45.19 17.03 13.12
CA GLY A 74 45.44 18.46 12.95
C GLY A 74 44.68 19.31 13.96
N ASN A 75 45.10 20.55 14.17
CA ASN A 75 44.26 21.57 14.79
C ASN A 75 43.75 22.50 13.68
N ILE A 76 42.61 22.16 13.10
CA ILE A 76 42.10 22.76 11.88
C ILE A 76 41.00 23.75 12.23
N TYR A 77 41.13 24.99 11.77
CA TYR A 77 40.10 26.02 11.93
C TYR A 77 39.28 26.12 10.66
N THR A 78 37.96 26.01 10.80
CA THR A 78 37.02 26.09 9.67
C THR A 78 36.25 27.40 9.73
N ALA A 79 35.80 27.88 8.58
CA ALA A 79 34.91 29.04 8.49
C ALA A 79 33.43 28.68 8.78
N ASN A 80 33.15 27.47 9.28
CA ASN A 80 31.82 27.07 9.69
C ASN A 80 31.61 27.44 11.17
N ASP A 81 30.77 28.44 11.44
CA ASP A 81 30.48 28.89 12.81
C ASP A 81 29.94 27.78 13.73
N ARG A 82 29.25 26.77 13.16
CA ARG A 82 28.72 25.64 13.94
C ARG A 82 29.78 24.59 14.25
N GLN A 83 30.87 24.56 13.49
CA GLN A 83 31.97 23.62 13.65
C GLN A 83 33.30 24.32 13.35
N PRO A 84 33.72 25.29 14.19
CA PRO A 84 34.89 26.12 13.91
C PRO A 84 36.21 25.35 14.04
N ARG A 85 36.18 24.15 14.62
CA ARG A 85 37.33 23.25 14.79
C ARG A 85 37.09 21.90 14.16
N ALA A 86 38.16 21.34 13.59
CA ALA A 86 38.23 19.99 13.05
C ALA A 86 39.60 19.39 13.34
N GLU A 87 39.69 18.07 13.24
CA GLU A 87 40.95 17.34 13.44
C GLU A 87 41.37 16.58 12.18
N ALA A 88 40.42 16.34 11.26
CA ALA A 88 40.63 15.64 10.01
C ALA A 88 39.99 16.38 8.82
N ILE A 89 40.73 16.44 7.70
CA ILE A 89 40.25 16.95 6.41
C ILE A 89 40.71 16.02 5.28
N ALA A 90 39.79 15.76 4.33
CA ALA A 90 40.10 15.06 3.09
C ALA A 90 39.94 16.00 1.88
N VAL A 91 40.93 16.00 0.99
CA VAL A 91 41.00 16.87 -0.19
C VAL A 91 41.06 16.02 -1.46
N ASN A 92 40.28 16.40 -2.47
CA ASN A 92 40.41 15.93 -3.84
C ASN A 92 40.71 17.14 -4.75
N GLY A 93 41.89 17.15 -5.37
CA GLY A 93 42.40 18.28 -6.14
C GLY A 93 42.40 19.59 -5.35
N SER A 94 41.53 20.52 -5.76
CA SER A 94 41.36 21.85 -5.15
C SER A 94 40.12 21.95 -4.25
N ARG A 95 39.50 20.83 -3.88
CA ARG A 95 38.25 20.78 -3.11
C ARG A 95 38.37 19.97 -1.84
N ILE A 96 37.83 20.52 -0.75
CA ILE A 96 37.61 19.78 0.49
C ILE A 96 36.35 18.93 0.32
N ILE A 97 36.49 17.62 0.47
CA ILE A 97 35.39 16.65 0.32
C ILE A 97 34.91 16.11 1.67
N PHE A 98 35.69 16.29 2.74
CA PHE A 98 35.32 15.89 4.10
C PHE A 98 36.02 16.76 5.16
N VAL A 99 35.31 17.04 6.26
CA VAL A 99 35.79 17.73 7.46
C VAL A 99 35.23 17.02 8.69
N GLY A 100 36.06 16.63 9.65
CA GLY A 100 35.64 15.87 10.82
C GLY A 100 36.65 15.83 11.96
N SER A 101 36.38 15.00 12.96
CA SER A 101 37.33 14.63 14.03
C SER A 101 38.15 13.40 13.61
N ASN A 102 39.15 13.02 14.40
CA ASN A 102 39.75 11.69 14.25
C ASN A 102 38.69 10.60 14.51
N ALA A 103 38.88 9.45 13.85
CA ALA A 103 37.98 8.30 13.94
C ALA A 103 38.00 7.63 15.31
#